data_AF-A0A6A6L2F4-F1
#
_entry.id   AF-A0A6A6L2F4-F1
#
_cell.length_a   1.000
_cell.length_b   1.000
_cell.length_c   1.000
_cell.angle_alpha   90.00
_cell.angle_beta   90.00
_cell.angle_gamma   90.00
#
_symmetry.space_group_name_H-M   'P 1'
#
loop_
_entity.id
_entity.type
_entity.pdbx_description
1 polymer ?
#
loop_
_entity_poly.entity_id
_entity_poly.type
_entity_poly.pdbx_seq_one_letter_code
_entity_poly.pdbx_strand_id
1 'polypeptide(L)'
;MSRYVLVAYGHAFGTLTTALLALLFERKNESKISLPVCVNIFFLGLFGALLRTTYYAGMEYTSSNFASAMGNLAPATTFLLAILCRMEKLEIRKCSSQAKIGGTVVSFAGGTFMILYKGITVLSLHLPHTKKLCSQSNVFIDQDWIKGSFMLLIHCLSTALFYILQAKTLNKYPAPTSLTSLSCLVGTAITTVVAAIIDHRVSSWRLSWNIALVAILYSTMACTNSTSA
;
A
#
# COMPACT_ATOMS: atom_id res chain seq x y z
N MET A 1 23.27 4.12 -2.15
CA MET A 1 22.26 5.07 -1.63
C MET A 1 21.59 4.45 -0.41
N SER A 2 21.22 5.26 0.59
CA SER A 2 20.51 4.78 1.78
C SER A 2 19.05 4.42 1.46
N ARG A 3 18.49 3.42 2.14
CA ARG A 3 17.10 2.95 1.93
C ARG A 3 16.08 4.06 2.17
N TYR A 4 16.34 4.95 3.13
CA TYR A 4 15.48 6.08 3.47
C TYR A 4 15.43 7.14 2.36
N VAL A 5 16.58 7.43 1.75
CA VAL A 5 16.69 8.36 0.61
C VAL A 5 15.93 7.81 -0.60
N LEU A 6 16.01 6.50 -0.84
CA LEU A 6 15.28 5.85 -1.91
C LEU A 6 13.74 5.96 -1.74
N VAL A 7 13.24 5.81 -0.50
CA VAL A 7 11.81 5.99 -0.19
C VAL A 7 11.36 7.43 -0.42
N ALA A 8 12.17 8.41 -0.04
CA ALA A 8 11.90 9.83 -0.30
C ALA A 8 11.80 10.13 -1.80
N TYR A 9 12.75 9.63 -2.61
CA TYR A 9 12.69 9.77 -4.06
C TYR A 9 11.45 9.10 -4.67
N GLY A 10 11.05 7.92 -4.19
CA GLY A 10 9.84 7.26 -4.69
C GLY A 10 8.55 7.99 -4.38
N HIS A 11 8.47 8.62 -3.21
CA HIS A 11 7.38 9.53 -2.87
C HIS A 11 7.41 10.80 -3.76
N ALA A 12 8.59 11.36 -4.05
CA ALA A 12 8.73 12.53 -4.91
C ALA A 12 8.31 12.26 -6.38
N PHE A 13 8.74 11.13 -6.96
CA PHE A 13 8.31 10.74 -8.31
C PHE A 13 6.82 10.46 -8.37
N GLY A 14 6.27 9.73 -7.39
CA GLY A 14 4.82 9.49 -7.31
C GLY A 14 4.02 10.79 -7.23
N THR A 15 4.53 11.74 -6.46
CA THR A 15 3.96 13.09 -6.34
C THR A 15 4.01 13.84 -7.66
N LEU A 16 5.16 13.85 -8.35
CA LEU A 16 5.30 14.57 -9.62
C LEU A 16 4.33 14.03 -10.67
N THR A 17 4.25 12.70 -10.81
CA THR A 17 3.35 12.06 -11.77
C THR A 17 1.89 12.34 -11.43
N THR A 18 1.48 12.15 -10.17
CA THR A 18 0.08 12.41 -9.76
C THR A 18 -0.28 13.90 -9.81
N ALA A 19 0.65 14.81 -9.52
CA ALA A 19 0.46 16.24 -9.69
C ALA A 19 0.26 16.62 -11.15
N LEU A 20 1.03 16.03 -12.08
CA LEU A 20 0.83 16.25 -13.51
C LEU A 20 -0.55 15.76 -13.97
N LEU A 21 -1.00 14.58 -13.52
CA LEU A 21 -2.35 14.12 -13.83
C LEU A 21 -3.43 14.99 -13.20
N ALA A 22 -3.26 15.46 -11.97
CA ALA A 22 -4.20 16.39 -11.34
C ALA A 22 -4.31 17.69 -12.14
N LEU A 23 -3.19 18.23 -12.61
CA LEU A 23 -3.17 19.43 -13.46
C LEU A 23 -3.76 19.23 -14.85
N LEU A 24 -3.78 18.00 -15.37
CA LEU A 24 -4.39 17.67 -16.67
C LEU A 24 -5.89 17.38 -16.56
N PHE A 25 -6.29 16.53 -15.61
CA PHE A 25 -7.67 16.03 -15.48
C PHE A 25 -8.55 16.86 -14.54
N GLU A 26 -7.98 17.47 -13.51
CA GLU A 26 -8.73 18.20 -12.47
C GLU A 26 -8.49 19.72 -12.51
N ARG A 27 -7.92 20.24 -13.61
CA ARG A 27 -7.59 21.67 -13.79
C ARG A 27 -8.78 22.62 -13.59
N LYS A 28 -9.99 22.15 -13.89
CA LYS A 28 -11.24 22.92 -13.77
C LYS A 28 -11.97 22.69 -12.44
N ASN A 29 -11.41 21.89 -11.54
CA ASN A 29 -12.04 21.55 -10.28
C ASN A 29 -11.82 22.69 -9.26
N GLU A 30 -12.87 23.43 -8.94
CA GLU A 30 -12.84 24.58 -8.01
C GLU A 30 -12.95 24.17 -6.54
N SER A 31 -12.58 22.92 -6.20
CA SER A 31 -12.68 22.42 -4.84
C SER A 31 -11.81 23.24 -3.89
N LYS A 32 -12.45 23.94 -2.95
CA LYS A 32 -11.75 24.77 -1.95
C LYS A 32 -11.12 23.89 -0.88
N ILE A 33 -9.82 24.05 -0.66
CA ILE A 33 -9.13 23.38 0.45
C ILE A 33 -9.56 24.06 1.74
N SER A 34 -10.28 23.32 2.58
CA SER A 34 -10.64 23.76 3.93
C SER A 34 -9.62 23.23 4.96
N LEU A 35 -9.49 23.91 6.10
CA LEU A 35 -8.62 23.48 7.20
C LEU A 35 -8.80 22.01 7.63
N PRO A 36 -10.03 21.48 7.80
CA PRO A 36 -10.22 20.06 8.11
C PRO A 36 -9.77 19.12 6.98
N VAL A 37 -9.88 19.53 5.70
CA VAL A 37 -9.34 18.77 4.57
C VAL A 37 -7.82 18.76 4.59
N CYS A 38 -7.19 19.89 4.92
CA CYS A 38 -5.74 19.97 5.09
C CYS A 38 -5.23 19.04 6.20
N VAL A 39 -5.90 19.03 7.36
CA VAL A 39 -5.58 18.11 8.47
C VAL A 39 -5.73 16.65 8.03
N ASN A 40 -6.81 16.31 7.31
CA ASN A 40 -6.98 14.97 6.78
C ASN A 40 -5.87 14.59 5.78
N ILE A 41 -5.49 15.49 4.88
CA ILE A 41 -4.38 15.29 3.92
C ILE A 41 -3.08 15.00 4.66
N PHE A 42 -2.81 15.74 5.75
CA PHE A 42 -1.62 15.51 6.58
C PHE A 42 -1.62 14.12 7.20
N PHE A 43 -2.73 13.72 7.84
CA PHE A 43 -2.85 12.37 8.41
C PHE A 43 -2.75 11.29 7.33
N LEU A 44 -3.33 11.51 6.15
CA LEU A 44 -3.23 10.60 5.01
C LEU A 44 -1.75 10.43 4.59
N GLY A 45 -1.01 11.53 4.46
CA GLY A 45 0.43 11.50 4.16
C GLY A 45 1.24 10.76 5.24
N LEU A 46 0.95 11.02 6.51
CA LEU A 46 1.59 10.36 7.65
C LEU A 46 1.31 8.85 7.69
N PHE A 47 0.04 8.44 7.60
CA PHE A 47 -0.34 7.03 7.53
C PHE A 47 0.29 6.35 6.31
N GLY A 48 0.37 7.01 5.15
CA GLY A 48 1.04 6.47 3.97
C GLY A 48 2.52 6.16 4.21
N ALA A 49 3.24 7.04 4.91
CA ALA A 49 4.65 6.82 5.27
C ALA A 49 4.82 5.69 6.30
N LEU A 50 3.96 5.66 7.32
CA LEU A 50 3.97 4.62 8.36
C LEU A 50 3.64 3.23 7.79
N LEU A 51 2.63 3.15 6.92
CA LEU A 51 2.20 1.92 6.27
C LEU A 51 3.33 1.27 5.48
N ARG A 52 4.08 2.06 4.69
CA ARG A 52 5.26 1.57 3.99
C ARG A 52 6.30 1.01 4.95
N THR A 53 6.58 1.73 6.03
CA THR A 53 7.61 1.33 7.01
C THR A 53 7.23 0.02 7.70
N THR A 54 5.99 -0.10 8.17
CA THR A 54 5.49 -1.31 8.84
C THR A 54 5.41 -2.50 7.87
N TYR A 55 5.08 -2.27 6.60
CA TYR A 55 5.08 -3.33 5.58
C TYR A 55 6.48 -3.92 5.37
N TYR A 56 7.49 -3.07 5.19
CA TYR A 56 8.88 -3.52 5.04
C TYR A 56 9.40 -4.23 6.29
N ALA A 57 9.09 -3.72 7.48
CA ALA A 57 9.44 -4.38 8.72
C ALA A 57 8.74 -5.74 8.85
N GLY A 58 7.46 -5.86 8.49
CA GLY A 58 6.73 -7.12 8.50
C GLY A 58 7.32 -8.17 7.54
N MET A 59 7.78 -7.74 6.36
CA MET A 59 8.47 -8.61 5.39
C MET A 59 9.85 -9.07 5.85
N GLU A 60 10.48 -8.39 6.81
CA GLU A 60 11.78 -8.82 7.35
C GLU A 60 11.64 -10.05 8.25
N TYR A 61 10.50 -10.18 8.94
CA TYR A 61 10.17 -11.28 9.84
C TYR A 61 9.26 -12.35 9.21
N THR A 62 8.77 -12.15 7.98
CA THR A 62 7.87 -13.08 7.28
C THR A 62 8.30 -13.32 5.84
N SER A 63 7.73 -14.34 5.18
CA SER A 63 8.01 -14.58 3.77
C SER A 63 7.26 -13.60 2.86
N SER A 64 7.85 -13.28 1.70
CA SER A 64 7.20 -12.44 0.68
C SER A 64 5.83 -12.98 0.24
N ASN A 65 5.64 -14.31 0.29
CA ASN A 65 4.37 -14.96 -0.02
C ASN A 65 3.30 -14.67 1.05
N PHE A 66 3.70 -14.67 2.33
CA PHE A 66 2.80 -14.36 3.44
C PHE A 66 2.38 -12.88 3.44
N ALA A 67 3.33 -11.96 3.21
CA ALA A 67 3.03 -10.53 3.07
C ALA A 67 2.08 -10.24 1.90
N SER A 68 2.27 -10.92 0.77
CA SER A 68 1.36 -10.83 -0.38
C SER A 68 -0.04 -11.33 -0.03
N ALA A 69 -0.14 -12.45 0.72
CA ALA A 69 -1.43 -13.01 1.13
C ALA A 69 -2.19 -12.07 2.08
N MET A 70 -1.47 -11.43 3.01
CA MET A 70 -2.02 -10.38 3.87
C MET A 70 -2.47 -9.15 3.06
N GLY A 71 -1.78 -8.79 1.98
CA GLY A 71 -2.20 -7.74 1.07
C GLY A 71 -3.55 -8.02 0.40
N ASN A 72 -3.84 -9.27 0.07
CA ASN A 72 -5.15 -9.67 -0.51
C ASN A 72 -6.30 -9.64 0.50
N LEU A 73 -6.01 -9.60 1.80
CA LEU A 73 -7.03 -9.37 2.82
C LEU A 73 -7.44 -7.90 2.91
N ALA A 74 -6.66 -6.97 2.35
CA ALA A 74 -6.92 -5.54 2.48
C ALA A 74 -8.33 -5.11 1.98
N PRO A 75 -8.85 -5.60 0.83
CA PRO A 75 -10.22 -5.28 0.41
C PRO A 75 -11.28 -5.80 1.41
N ALA A 76 -11.08 -7.00 1.95
CA ALA A 76 -12.00 -7.62 2.89
C ALA A 76 -12.00 -6.92 4.25
N THR A 77 -10.82 -6.60 4.79
CA THR A 77 -10.70 -5.85 6.05
C THR A 77 -11.21 -4.43 5.91
N THR A 78 -10.98 -3.78 4.76
CA THR A 78 -11.54 -2.45 4.46
C THR A 78 -13.06 -2.47 4.43
N PHE A 79 -13.67 -3.48 3.79
CA PHE A 79 -15.12 -3.63 3.75
C PHE A 79 -15.71 -3.87 5.16
N LEU A 80 -15.12 -4.78 5.94
CA LEU A 80 -15.51 -5.03 7.33
C LEU A 80 -15.45 -3.75 8.18
N LEU A 81 -14.35 -3.01 8.07
CA LEU A 81 -14.16 -1.78 8.84
C LEU A 81 -15.12 -0.67 8.38
N ALA A 82 -15.47 -0.60 7.10
CA ALA A 82 -16.46 0.35 6.56
C ALA A 82 -17.87 0.09 7.12
N ILE A 83 -18.24 -1.18 7.33
CA ILE A 83 -19.49 -1.58 7.99
C ILE A 83 -19.46 -1.16 9.47
N LEU A 84 -18.37 -1.47 10.19
CA LEU A 84 -18.20 -1.09 11.60
C LEU A 84 -18.24 0.42 11.81
N CYS A 85 -17.62 1.17 10.89
CA CYS A 85 -17.64 2.64 10.88
C CYS A 85 -18.98 3.23 10.40
N ARG A 86 -20.01 2.40 10.13
CA ARG A 86 -21.35 2.78 9.66
C ARG A 86 -21.32 3.63 8.37
N MET A 87 -20.26 3.49 7.57
CA MET A 87 -20.17 4.13 6.25
C MET A 87 -20.97 3.35 5.21
N GLU A 88 -21.08 2.03 5.41
CA GLU A 88 -21.80 1.11 4.54
C GLU A 88 -22.99 0.53 5.30
N LYS A 89 -24.22 0.71 4.79
CA LYS A 89 -25.43 0.08 5.35
C LYS A 89 -25.63 -1.27 4.68
N LEU A 90 -25.29 -2.35 5.39
CA LEU A 90 -25.50 -3.71 4.91
C LEU A 90 -26.97 -4.12 5.02
N GLU A 91 -27.74 -3.84 3.96
CA GLU A 91 -29.03 -4.51 3.74
C GLU A 91 -28.75 -5.81 3.00
N ILE A 92 -28.57 -6.93 3.72
CA ILE A 92 -28.17 -8.25 3.16
C ILE A 92 -29.11 -8.73 2.04
N ARG A 93 -30.35 -8.27 2.06
CA ARG A 93 -31.39 -8.62 1.09
C ARG A 93 -31.33 -7.81 -0.21
N LYS A 94 -30.53 -6.74 -0.26
CA LYS A 94 -30.37 -5.86 -1.42
C LYS A 94 -29.29 -6.43 -2.35
N CYS A 95 -29.59 -6.49 -3.65
CA CYS A 95 -28.64 -6.99 -4.65
C CYS A 95 -27.29 -6.25 -4.63
N SER A 96 -27.29 -4.95 -4.33
CA SER A 96 -26.04 -4.17 -4.21
C SER A 96 -25.17 -4.66 -3.04
N SER A 97 -25.74 -4.96 -1.88
CA SER A 97 -25.00 -5.50 -0.73
C SER A 97 -24.46 -6.91 -1.02
N GLN A 98 -25.26 -7.75 -1.67
CA GLN A 98 -24.83 -9.09 -2.08
C GLN A 98 -23.70 -9.04 -3.11
N ALA A 99 -23.77 -8.12 -4.07
CA ALA A 99 -22.70 -7.89 -5.03
C ALA A 99 -21.40 -7.40 -4.36
N LYS A 100 -21.50 -6.53 -3.34
CA LYS A 100 -20.33 -6.07 -2.56
C LYS A 100 -19.68 -7.21 -1.77
N ILE A 101 -20.48 -8.04 -1.12
CA ILE A 101 -19.99 -9.23 -0.39
C ILE A 101 -19.36 -10.23 -1.37
N GLY A 102 -20.07 -10.55 -2.46
CA GLY A 102 -19.60 -11.47 -3.50
C GLY A 102 -18.29 -10.97 -4.14
N GLY A 103 -18.22 -9.69 -4.49
CA GLY A 103 -16.99 -9.07 -5.02
C GLY A 103 -15.82 -9.14 -4.04
N THR A 104 -16.07 -8.96 -2.74
CA THR A 104 -15.05 -9.11 -1.69
C THR A 104 -14.53 -10.54 -1.60
N VAL A 105 -15.43 -11.53 -1.61
CA VAL A 105 -15.06 -12.96 -1.57
C VAL A 105 -14.29 -13.36 -2.82
N VAL A 106 -14.75 -12.93 -4.00
CA VAL A 106 -14.09 -13.21 -5.28
C VAL A 106 -12.71 -12.54 -5.32
N SER A 107 -12.57 -11.29 -4.86
CA SER A 107 -11.29 -10.60 -4.80
C SER A 107 -10.31 -11.31 -3.85
N PHE A 108 -10.78 -11.75 -2.68
CA PHE A 108 -9.97 -12.50 -1.73
C PHE A 108 -9.52 -13.85 -2.31
N ALA A 109 -10.45 -14.59 -2.93
CA ALA A 109 -10.17 -15.88 -3.56
C ALA A 109 -9.22 -15.73 -4.76
N GLY A 110 -9.45 -14.76 -5.64
CA GLY A 110 -8.62 -14.49 -6.81
C GLY A 110 -7.20 -14.07 -6.43
N GLY A 111 -7.05 -13.20 -5.43
CA GLY A 111 -5.74 -12.84 -4.90
C GLY A 111 -5.01 -14.06 -4.32
N THR A 112 -5.70 -14.84 -3.49
CA THR A 112 -5.12 -16.07 -2.88
C THR A 112 -4.69 -17.06 -3.96
N PHE A 113 -5.52 -17.27 -4.98
CA PHE A 113 -5.22 -18.15 -6.11
C PHE A 113 -3.99 -17.66 -6.91
N MET A 114 -3.89 -16.36 -7.20
CA MET A 114 -2.75 -15.79 -7.92
C MET A 114 -1.42 -15.96 -7.16
N ILE A 115 -1.46 -15.85 -5.82
CA ILE A 115 -0.28 -16.08 -4.97
C ILE A 115 0.10 -17.55 -4.93
N LEU A 116 -0.87 -18.45 -4.74
CA LEU A 116 -0.59 -19.88 -4.73
C LEU A 116 0.00 -20.31 -6.07
N TYR A 117 -0.58 -19.85 -7.18
CA TYR A 117 -0.06 -20.13 -8.52
C TYR A 117 1.37 -19.63 -8.69
N LYS A 118 1.64 -18.32 -8.46
CA LYS A 118 3.00 -17.76 -8.61
C LYS A 118 4.01 -18.34 -7.61
N GLY A 119 3.60 -18.59 -6.36
CA GLY A 119 4.45 -19.18 -5.34
C GLY A 119 4.87 -20.62 -5.68
N ILE A 120 3.94 -21.41 -6.20
CA ILE A 120 4.21 -22.77 -6.70
C ILE A 120 5.09 -22.71 -7.96
N THR A 121 4.85 -21.78 -8.89
CA THR A 121 5.68 -21.63 -10.10
C THR A 121 7.12 -21.22 -9.78
N VAL A 122 7.33 -20.30 -8.82
CA VAL A 122 8.67 -19.88 -8.38
C VAL A 122 9.42 -21.02 -7.68
N LEU A 123 8.72 -21.83 -6.87
CA LEU A 123 9.30 -23.02 -6.24
C LEU A 123 9.66 -24.10 -7.27
N SER A 124 8.83 -24.27 -8.30
CA SER A 124 9.02 -25.28 -9.35
C SER A 124 10.15 -24.93 -10.32
N LEU A 125 10.43 -23.65 -10.56
CA LEU A 125 11.52 -23.21 -11.45
C LEU A 125 12.91 -23.28 -10.77
N HIS A 126 12.96 -23.31 -9.43
CA HIS A 126 14.21 -23.40 -8.67
C HIS A 126 14.67 -24.83 -8.35
N LEU A 127 14.00 -25.86 -8.91
CA LEU A 127 14.29 -27.26 -8.61
C LEU A 127 14.83 -28.06 -9.80
N PRO A 128 16.05 -27.79 -10.31
CA PRO A 128 16.81 -28.80 -11.05
C PRO A 128 17.51 -29.72 -10.04
N HIS A 129 16.94 -30.92 -9.88
CA HIS A 129 17.62 -32.15 -9.48
C HIS A 129 18.49 -32.14 -8.20
N THR A 130 17.86 -32.25 -7.03
CA THR A 130 18.41 -33.10 -5.96
C THR A 130 17.29 -33.78 -5.20
N LYS A 131 17.18 -35.10 -5.37
CA LYS A 131 16.42 -35.98 -4.47
C LYS A 131 16.96 -35.78 -3.05
N LYS A 132 16.11 -35.33 -2.12
CA LYS A 132 16.10 -35.83 -0.75
C LYS A 132 14.89 -35.33 0.03
N LEU A 133 14.09 -36.34 0.42
CA LEU A 133 13.35 -36.45 1.67
C LEU A 133 12.18 -35.48 1.88
N CYS A 134 10.98 -36.05 1.73
CA CYS A 134 9.83 -35.71 2.54
C CYS A 134 10.26 -35.64 4.02
N SER A 135 10.42 -34.42 4.53
CA SER A 135 10.39 -34.16 5.96
C SER A 135 9.18 -33.30 6.20
N GLN A 136 8.29 -33.80 7.05
CA GLN A 136 7.15 -33.08 7.60
C GLN A 136 7.56 -31.63 7.88
N SER A 137 6.86 -30.68 7.26
CA SER A 137 6.95 -29.28 7.64
C SER A 137 6.33 -29.13 9.03
N ASN A 138 7.09 -29.50 10.06
CA ASN A 138 6.92 -28.90 11.37
C ASN A 138 7.25 -27.42 11.17
N VAL A 139 6.21 -26.64 10.89
CA VAL A 139 6.23 -25.19 11.02
C VAL A 139 6.53 -24.95 12.49
N PHE A 140 7.81 -24.90 12.85
CA PHE A 140 8.23 -24.28 14.09
C PHE A 140 7.73 -22.85 13.98
N ILE A 141 6.62 -22.57 14.67
CA ILE A 141 6.08 -21.23 14.82
C ILE A 141 7.11 -20.48 15.66
N ASP A 142 8.11 -19.93 14.99
CA ASP A 142 9.15 -19.14 15.61
C ASP A 142 8.53 -17.84 16.15
N GLN A 143 9.01 -17.36 17.29
CA GLN A 143 8.49 -16.16 17.93
C GLN A 143 8.58 -14.94 17.00
N ASP A 144 9.57 -14.94 16.11
CA ASP A 144 9.76 -13.94 15.07
C ASP A 144 8.68 -14.00 13.97
N TRP A 145 8.21 -15.19 13.59
CA TRP A 145 7.13 -15.33 12.60
C TRP A 145 5.78 -14.85 13.15
N ILE A 146 5.51 -15.08 14.44
CA ILE A 146 4.33 -14.53 15.14
C ILE A 146 4.40 -12.99 15.16
N LYS A 147 5.57 -12.44 15.52
CA LYS A 147 5.81 -11.00 15.56
C LYS A 147 5.59 -10.36 14.19
N GLY A 148 6.14 -10.95 13.13
CA GLY A 148 5.94 -10.50 11.76
C GLY A 148 4.47 -10.58 11.30
N SER A 149 3.76 -11.64 11.68
CA SER A 149 2.34 -11.80 11.40
C SER A 149 1.49 -10.71 12.08
N PHE A 150 1.79 -10.39 13.34
CA PHE A 150 1.13 -9.31 14.06
C PHE A 150 1.39 -7.94 13.43
N MET A 151 2.62 -7.67 13.00
CA MET A 151 2.96 -6.43 12.28
C MET A 151 2.19 -6.30 10.96
N LEU A 152 2.02 -7.42 10.22
CA LEU A 152 1.24 -7.43 8.99
C LEU A 152 -0.27 -7.28 9.24
N LEU A 153 -0.81 -7.80 10.35
CA LEU A 153 -2.19 -7.54 10.75
C LEU A 153 -2.42 -6.06 11.06
N ILE A 154 -1.51 -5.43 11.82
CA ILE A 154 -1.55 -3.99 12.09
C ILE A 154 -1.46 -3.20 10.79
N HIS A 155 -0.58 -3.61 9.86
CA HIS A 155 -0.47 -3.00 8.54
C HIS A 155 -1.80 -3.10 7.77
N CYS A 156 -2.44 -4.27 7.77
CA CYS A 156 -3.72 -4.49 7.08
C CYS A 156 -4.84 -3.61 7.66
N LEU A 157 -4.95 -3.54 9.00
CA LEU A 157 -5.93 -2.68 9.68
C LEU A 157 -5.67 -1.19 9.43
N SER A 158 -4.41 -0.78 9.47
CA SER A 158 -4.00 0.60 9.20
C SER A 158 -4.29 0.98 7.74
N THR A 159 -4.13 0.03 6.81
CA THR A 159 -4.41 0.21 5.39
C THR A 159 -5.92 0.40 5.16
N ALA A 160 -6.74 -0.41 5.84
CA ALA A 160 -8.19 -0.25 5.82
C ALA A 160 -8.63 1.12 6.36
N LEU A 161 -8.04 1.56 7.48
CA LEU A 161 -8.35 2.86 8.07
C LEU A 161 -7.93 4.02 7.15
N PHE A 162 -6.78 3.90 6.48
CA PHE A 162 -6.31 4.85 5.48
C PHE A 162 -7.33 5.01 4.34
N TYR A 163 -7.83 3.91 3.77
CA TYR A 163 -8.83 3.97 2.70
C TYR A 163 -10.16 4.58 3.17
N ILE A 164 -10.60 4.27 4.39
CA ILE A 164 -11.78 4.88 4.99
C ILE A 164 -11.62 6.40 5.15
N LEU A 165 -10.46 6.85 5.66
CA LEU A 165 -10.17 8.27 5.82
C LEU A 165 -10.09 8.98 4.46
N GLN A 166 -9.50 8.32 3.46
CA GLN A 166 -9.45 8.81 2.08
C GLN A 166 -10.86 8.98 1.52
N ALA A 167 -11.72 7.96 1.63
CA ALA A 167 -13.11 8.01 1.16
C ALA A 167 -13.93 9.12 1.84
N LYS A 168 -13.78 9.30 3.17
CA LYS A 168 -14.42 10.42 3.88
C LYS A 168 -13.94 11.79 3.41
N THR A 169 -12.66 11.89 3.05
CA THR A 169 -12.06 13.15 2.58
C THR A 169 -12.51 13.45 1.16
N LEU A 170 -12.63 12.44 0.29
CA LEU A 170 -13.13 12.58 -1.08
C LEU A 170 -14.58 13.09 -1.13
N ASN A 171 -15.42 12.72 -0.15
CA ASN A 171 -16.77 13.28 -0.03
C ASN A 171 -16.78 14.80 0.22
N LYS A 172 -15.72 15.34 0.83
CA LYS A 172 -15.57 16.79 1.11
C LYS A 172 -14.74 17.51 0.06
N TYR A 173 -13.85 16.79 -0.61
CA TYR A 173 -12.92 17.29 -1.62
C TYR A 173 -12.96 16.34 -2.83
N PRO A 174 -13.89 16.55 -3.78
CA PRO A 174 -14.16 15.65 -4.91
C PRO A 174 -13.10 15.78 -6.02
N ALA A 175 -11.83 15.62 -5.66
CA ALA A 175 -10.68 15.67 -6.56
C ALA A 175 -9.68 14.56 -6.13
N PRO A 176 -9.92 13.29 -6.50
CA PRO A 176 -9.12 12.16 -6.04
C PRO A 176 -7.66 12.21 -6.45
N THR A 177 -7.36 12.73 -7.64
CA THR A 177 -5.98 12.79 -8.13
C THR A 177 -5.20 13.88 -7.40
N SER A 178 -5.82 15.05 -7.20
CA SER A 178 -5.29 16.16 -6.40
C SER A 178 -5.11 15.77 -4.93
N LEU A 179 -6.08 15.09 -4.33
CA LEU A 179 -5.98 14.62 -2.94
C LEU A 179 -4.77 13.69 -2.76
N THR A 180 -4.62 12.73 -3.68
CA THR A 180 -3.52 11.77 -3.64
C THR A 180 -2.17 12.48 -3.83
N SER A 181 -2.09 13.43 -4.77
CA SER A 181 -0.89 14.25 -4.98
C SER A 181 -0.50 15.05 -3.74
N LEU A 182 -1.44 15.75 -3.10
CA LEU A 182 -1.20 16.52 -1.89
C LEU A 182 -0.78 15.63 -0.71
N SER A 183 -1.40 14.46 -0.54
CA SER A 183 -1.00 13.51 0.49
C SER A 183 0.37 12.89 0.20
N CYS A 184 0.71 12.64 -1.07
CA CYS A 184 2.04 12.20 -1.48
C CYS A 184 3.10 13.29 -1.27
N LEU A 185 2.78 14.58 -1.50
CA LEU A 185 3.65 15.72 -1.16
C LEU A 185 4.00 15.73 0.32
N VAL A 186 2.99 15.63 1.19
CA VAL A 186 3.21 15.59 2.64
C VAL A 186 4.03 14.37 3.04
N GLY A 187 3.71 13.19 2.50
CA GLY A 187 4.49 11.98 2.71
C GLY A 187 5.96 12.12 2.28
N THR A 188 6.20 12.79 1.14
CA THR A 188 7.55 13.12 0.65
C THR A 188 8.27 14.02 1.65
N ALA A 189 7.62 15.10 2.11
CA ALA A 189 8.21 16.03 3.06
C ALA A 189 8.58 15.33 4.37
N ILE A 190 7.67 14.55 4.96
CA ILE A 190 7.90 13.79 6.20
C ILE A 190 9.07 12.82 6.02
N THR A 191 9.04 11.99 4.97
CA THR A 191 10.08 10.98 4.73
C THR A 191 11.43 11.61 4.41
N THR A 192 11.46 12.76 3.73
CA THR A 192 12.68 13.53 3.45
C THR A 192 13.26 14.12 4.74
N VAL A 193 12.43 14.70 5.62
CA VAL A 193 12.87 15.22 6.92
C VAL A 193 13.43 14.10 7.78
N VAL A 194 12.74 12.96 7.87
CA VAL A 194 13.22 11.79 8.62
C VAL A 194 14.53 11.27 8.03
N ALA A 195 14.63 11.15 6.71
CA ALA A 195 15.86 10.72 6.05
C ALA A 195 17.02 11.71 6.29
N ALA A 196 16.74 13.02 6.32
CA ALA A 196 17.75 14.05 6.56
C ALA A 196 18.26 14.05 8.00
N ILE A 197 17.40 13.70 8.98
CA ILE A 197 17.78 13.55 10.39
C ILE A 197 18.62 12.28 10.59
N ILE A 198 18.24 11.16 9.96
CA ILE A 198 18.91 9.86 10.15
C ILE A 198 20.22 9.78 9.36
N ASP A 199 20.26 10.30 8.13
CA ASP A 199 21.43 10.24 7.25
C ASP A 199 21.84 11.63 6.80
N HIS A 200 22.66 12.28 7.64
CA HIS A 200 23.24 13.60 7.40
C HIS A 200 24.30 13.63 6.27
N ARG A 201 24.70 12.48 5.72
CA ARG A 201 25.78 12.44 4.71
C ARG A 201 25.24 12.79 3.32
N VAL A 202 25.69 13.91 2.76
CA VAL A 202 25.35 14.39 1.40
C VAL A 202 25.67 13.36 0.31
N SER A 203 26.66 12.50 0.52
CA SER A 203 27.00 11.39 -0.39
C SER A 203 25.90 10.33 -0.49
N SER A 204 25.10 10.12 0.55
CA SER A 204 23.94 9.21 0.53
C SER A 204 22.77 9.73 -0.31
N TRP A 205 22.70 11.05 -0.54
CA TRP A 205 21.69 11.74 -1.33
C TRP A 205 21.99 11.79 -2.82
N ARG A 206 23.23 11.47 -3.24
CA ARG A 206 23.63 11.45 -4.65
C ARG A 206 22.86 10.36 -5.40
N LEU A 207 21.97 10.79 -6.29
CA LEU A 207 21.16 9.94 -7.14
C LEU A 207 22.06 9.00 -7.96
N SER A 208 22.08 7.73 -7.57
CA SER A 208 22.81 6.67 -8.24
C SER A 208 21.79 5.81 -8.96
N TRP A 209 21.87 5.77 -10.30
CA TRP A 209 20.99 5.01 -11.18
C TRP A 209 21.07 3.52 -10.86
N ASN A 210 20.20 3.07 -9.96
CA ASN A 210 20.11 1.69 -9.49
C ASN A 210 18.77 1.07 -9.88
N ILE A 211 18.72 -0.26 -9.95
CA ILE A 211 17.49 -1.04 -10.23
C ILE A 211 16.33 -0.62 -9.30
N ALA A 212 16.63 -0.25 -8.07
CA ALA A 212 15.63 0.20 -7.11
C ALA A 212 14.92 1.50 -7.54
N LEU A 213 15.63 2.44 -8.20
CA LEU A 213 15.03 3.66 -8.78
C LEU A 213 14.14 3.32 -9.97
N VAL A 214 14.58 2.39 -10.83
CA VAL A 214 13.80 1.92 -11.98
C VAL A 214 12.53 1.21 -11.52
N ALA A 215 12.62 0.36 -10.49
CA ALA A 215 11.48 -0.31 -9.90
C ALA A 215 10.46 0.68 -9.31
N ILE A 216 10.94 1.75 -8.69
CA ILE A 216 10.11 2.84 -8.17
C ILE A 216 9.41 3.59 -9.30
N LEU A 217 10.15 4.00 -10.33
CA LEU A 217 9.58 4.66 -11.52
C LEU A 217 8.49 3.78 -12.15
N TYR A 218 8.80 2.50 -12.39
CA TYR A 218 7.84 1.53 -12.92
C TYR A 218 6.59 1.41 -12.04
N SER A 219 6.77 1.30 -10.71
CA SER A 219 5.65 1.20 -9.77
C SER A 219 4.77 2.45 -9.79
N THR A 220 5.38 3.65 -9.84
CA THR A 220 4.63 4.90 -9.92
C THR A 220 3.84 5.01 -11.23
N MET A 221 4.42 4.59 -12.37
CA MET A 221 3.73 4.56 -13.66
C MET A 221 2.58 3.55 -13.67
N ALA A 222 2.80 2.34 -13.13
CA ALA A 222 1.77 1.31 -13.04
C ALA A 222 0.58 1.76 -12.18
N CYS A 223 0.84 2.37 -11.02
CA CYS A 223 -0.22 2.92 -10.16
C CYS A 223 -1.01 4.05 -10.84
N THR A 224 -0.34 4.84 -11.68
CA THR A 224 -0.98 5.95 -12.40
C THR A 224 -1.99 5.44 -13.44
N ASN A 225 -1.66 4.36 -14.15
CA ASN A 225 -2.56 3.74 -15.13
C ASN A 225 -3.81 3.12 -14.48
N SER A 226 -3.72 2.66 -13.23
CA SER A 226 -4.87 2.12 -12.49
C SER A 226 -5.83 3.18 -11.95
N THR A 227 -5.38 4.43 -11.81
CA THR A 227 -6.25 5.56 -11.39
C THR A 227 -6.98 6.24 -12.54
N SER A 228 -6.63 5.93 -13.80
CA SER A 228 -7.24 6.50 -15.00
C SER A 228 -8.29 5.61 -15.68
N ALA A 229 -8.63 4.46 -15.07
CA ALA A 229 -9.67 3.52 -15.52
C ALA A 229 -10.84 3.51 -14.54
#